data_AF-A0A183BL41-F1
#
_entry.id   AF-A0A183BL41-F1
#
_cell.length_a   1.000
_cell.length_b   1.000
_cell.length_c   1.000
_cell.angle_alpha   90.00
_cell.angle_beta   90.00
_cell.angle_gamma   90.00
#
_symmetry.space_group_name_H-M   'P 1'
#
loop_
_entity.id
_entity.type
_entity.pdbx_description
1 polymer ?
#
loop_
_entity_poly.entity_id
_entity_poly.type
_entity_poly.pdbx_seq_one_letter_code
_entity_poly.pdbx_strand_id
1 'polypeptide(L)'
;MGPHALHFKLERYFAASMVPLLPVAYFVHGPFMDYALTVAIVLHSHWGIMVVIQDYARPLVIGETLAKMAPIAAYISSVLLLFGLLVFNYNDCGLTKAFEMVFSL
;
A
#
# COMPACT_ATOMS: atom_id res chain seq x y z
N MET A 1 -1.11 -4.37 26.50
CA MET A 1 -1.49 -3.44 25.42
C MET A 1 -2.59 -4.12 24.60
N GLY A 2 -3.73 -3.47 24.34
CA GLY A 2 -4.83 -4.09 23.59
C GLY A 2 -4.46 -4.34 22.11
N PRO A 3 -5.12 -5.28 21.42
CA PRO A 3 -4.80 -5.65 20.04
C PRO A 3 -4.91 -4.46 19.08
N HIS A 4 -5.91 -3.59 19.25
CA HIS A 4 -6.08 -2.39 18.44
C HIS A 4 -4.96 -1.36 18.65
N ALA A 5 -4.55 -1.16 19.91
CA ALA A 5 -3.47 -0.23 20.22
C ALA A 5 -2.13 -0.71 19.64
N LEU A 6 -1.87 -2.04 19.65
CA LEU A 6 -0.68 -2.62 19.03
C LEU A 6 -0.70 -2.41 17.51
N HIS A 7 -1.83 -2.67 16.85
CA HIS A 7 -2.02 -2.42 15.42
C HIS A 7 -1.72 -0.96 15.07
N PHE A 8 -2.29 -0.02 15.82
CA PHE A 8 -2.04 1.41 15.62
C PHE A 8 -0.55 1.76 15.74
N LYS A 9 0.16 1.24 16.74
CA LYS A 9 1.61 1.48 16.85
C LYS A 9 2.37 0.91 15.66
N LEU A 10 2.04 -0.30 15.20
CA LEU A 10 2.70 -0.92 14.05
C LEU A 10 2.51 -0.11 12.77
N GLU A 11 1.29 0.38 12.50
CA GLU A 11 1.02 1.28 11.38
C GLU A 11 1.93 2.52 11.41
N ARG A 12 2.08 3.16 12.58
CA ARG A 12 2.89 4.37 12.72
C ARG A 12 4.39 4.09 12.57
N TYR A 13 4.88 3.00 13.15
CA TYR A 13 6.29 2.61 12.97
C TYR A 13 6.61 2.25 11.52
N PHE A 14 5.69 1.55 10.84
CA PHE A 14 5.86 1.22 9.44
C PHE A 14 5.83 2.47 8.53
N ALA A 15 4.89 3.38 8.77
CA ALA A 15 4.86 4.66 8.06
C ALA A 15 6.15 5.47 8.31
N ALA A 16 6.65 5.48 9.55
CA ALA A 16 7.92 6.13 9.89
C ALA A 16 9.11 5.47 9.17
N SER A 17 9.12 4.14 8.99
CA SER A 17 10.20 3.46 8.25
C SER A 17 10.15 3.72 6.74
N MET A 18 9.00 4.11 6.19
CA MET A 18 8.90 4.53 4.78
C MET A 18 9.57 5.88 4.51
N VAL A 19 9.68 6.76 5.52
CA VAL A 19 10.32 8.08 5.39
C VAL A 19 11.76 7.98 4.87
N PRO A 20 12.65 7.13 5.42
CA PRO A 20 13.97 6.90 4.83
C PRO A 20 13.95 5.97 3.61
N LEU A 21 12.95 5.09 3.45
CA LEU A 21 12.89 4.19 2.29
C LEU A 21 12.78 4.96 0.97
N LEU A 22 11.95 6.00 0.91
CA LEU A 22 11.74 6.79 -0.31
C LEU A 22 13.00 7.51 -0.82
N PRO A 23 13.78 8.25 0.00
CA PRO A 23 15.05 8.82 -0.47
C PRO A 23 16.07 7.75 -0.80
N VAL A 24 16.12 6.61 -0.08
CA VAL A 24 17.03 5.51 -0.46
C VAL A 24 16.66 4.95 -1.83
N ALA A 25 15.37 4.80 -2.13
CA ALA A 25 14.89 4.36 -3.44
C ALA A 25 15.24 5.33 -4.58
N TYR A 26 15.46 6.60 -4.28
CA TYR A 26 15.93 7.58 -5.28
C TYR A 26 17.39 7.30 -5.69
N PHE A 27 18.24 6.87 -4.76
CA PHE A 27 19.68 6.64 -5.00
C PHE A 27 20.05 5.18 -5.28
N VAL A 28 19.26 4.22 -4.80
CA VAL A 28 19.54 2.78 -4.89
C VAL A 28 18.42 2.09 -5.64
N HIS A 29 18.71 1.62 -6.85
CA HIS A 29 17.73 0.99 -7.73
C HIS A 29 17.94 -0.53 -7.86
N GLY A 30 16.95 -1.19 -8.45
CA GLY A 30 16.99 -2.60 -8.79
C GLY A 30 16.00 -3.47 -8.02
N PRO A 31 16.00 -4.80 -8.28
CA PRO A 31 14.89 -5.67 -7.88
C PRO A 31 14.63 -5.71 -6.37
N PHE A 32 15.69 -5.68 -5.55
CA PHE A 32 15.53 -5.64 -4.09
C PHE A 32 14.79 -4.38 -3.61
N MET A 33 15.12 -3.22 -4.18
CA MET A 33 14.42 -1.98 -3.87
C MET A 33 12.98 -2.03 -4.37
N ASP A 34 12.76 -2.52 -5.60
CA ASP A 34 11.44 -2.59 -6.20
C ASP A 34 10.48 -3.48 -5.38
N TYR A 35 10.95 -4.63 -4.89
CA TYR A 35 10.15 -5.48 -4.00
C TYR A 35 9.97 -4.88 -2.60
N ALA A 36 10.98 -4.19 -2.05
CA ALA A 36 10.84 -3.48 -0.78
C ALA A 36 9.78 -2.36 -0.88
N LEU A 37 9.81 -1.56 -1.94
CA LEU A 37 8.80 -0.57 -2.28
C LEU A 37 7.42 -1.21 -2.47
N THR A 38 7.35 -2.37 -3.13
CA THR A 38 6.08 -3.08 -3.33
C THR A 38 5.43 -3.46 -2.01
N VAL A 39 6.17 -4.06 -1.08
CA VAL A 39 5.66 -4.40 0.25
C VAL A 39 5.25 -3.14 1.01
N ALA A 40 6.09 -2.11 0.97
CA ALA A 40 5.83 -0.83 1.63
C ALA A 40 4.53 -0.16 1.13
N ILE A 41 4.39 -0.01 -0.18
CA ILE A 41 3.24 0.62 -0.82
C ILE A 41 1.97 -0.19 -0.56
N VAL A 42 2.01 -1.52 -0.73
CA VAL A 42 0.83 -2.38 -0.54
C VAL A 42 0.35 -2.32 0.91
N LEU A 43 1.25 -2.49 1.88
CA LEU A 43 0.86 -2.55 3.29
C LEU A 43 0.36 -1.19 3.80
N HIS A 44 1.05 -0.10 3.44
CA HIS A 44 0.60 1.25 3.77
C HIS A 44 -0.76 1.58 3.14
N SER A 45 -0.93 1.25 1.86
CA SER A 45 -2.20 1.48 1.16
C SER A 45 -3.33 0.62 1.72
N HIS A 46 -3.07 -0.63 2.11
CA HIS A 46 -4.07 -1.51 2.70
C HIS A 46 -4.68 -0.90 3.97
N TRP A 47 -3.83 -0.47 4.91
CA TRP A 47 -4.29 0.18 6.13
C TRP A 47 -4.95 1.53 5.86
N GLY A 48 -4.39 2.34 4.96
CA GLY A 48 -4.97 3.63 4.57
C GLY A 48 -6.38 3.49 3.99
N ILE A 49 -6.56 2.58 3.03
CA ILE A 49 -7.86 2.34 2.39
C ILE A 49 -8.87 1.78 3.40
N MET A 50 -8.46 0.89 4.30
CA MET A 50 -9.34 0.38 5.37
C MET A 50 -9.89 1.52 6.23
N VAL A 51 -9.06 2.49 6.61
CA VAL A 51 -9.50 3.68 7.37
C VAL A 51 -10.45 4.54 6.53
N VAL A 52 -10.13 4.80 5.25
CA VAL A 52 -11.01 5.56 4.35
C VAL A 52 -12.39 4.90 4.23
N ILE A 53 -12.43 3.58 4.08
CA ILE A 53 -13.70 2.84 4.02
C ILE A 53 -14.48 2.98 5.33
N GLN A 54 -13.82 2.84 6.48
CA GLN A 54 -14.48 3.01 7.79
C GLN A 54 -15.04 4.43 7.98
N ASP A 55 -14.35 5.43 7.45
CA ASP A 55 -14.76 6.84 7.59
C ASP A 55 -15.96 7.19 6.69
N TYR A 56 -16.03 6.65 5.47
CA TYR A 56 -17.00 7.08 4.46
C TYR A 56 -18.09 6.05 4.12
N ALA A 57 -17.82 4.75 4.22
CA ALA A 57 -18.76 3.67 3.90
C ALA A 57 -19.69 3.34 5.09
N ARG A 58 -20.30 4.37 5.67
CA ARG A 58 -21.12 4.24 6.89
C ARG A 58 -22.49 3.62 6.57
N PRO A 59 -23.08 2.81 7.48
CA PRO A 59 -24.42 2.25 7.29
C PRO A 59 -25.49 3.29 6.98
N LEU A 60 -25.36 4.50 7.53
CA LEU A 60 -26.28 5.61 7.27
C LEU A 60 -26.30 6.06 5.79
N VAL A 61 -25.17 5.94 5.08
CA VAL A 61 -25.01 6.46 3.71
C VAL A 61 -25.29 5.39 2.67
N ILE A 62 -24.79 4.17 2.89
CA ILE A 62 -24.83 3.09 1.90
C ILE A 62 -25.69 1.89 2.33
N GLY A 63 -26.32 1.95 3.50
CA GLY A 63 -27.09 0.86 4.08
C GLY A 63 -26.22 -0.17 4.82
N GLU A 64 -26.84 -0.86 5.78
CA GLU A 64 -26.19 -1.86 6.66
C GLU A 64 -25.46 -2.97 5.91
N THR A 65 -26.09 -3.53 4.87
CA THR A 65 -25.53 -4.64 4.11
C THR A 65 -24.26 -4.22 3.36
N LEU A 66 -24.30 -3.09 2.65
CA LEU A 66 -23.15 -2.61 1.89
C LEU A 66 -22.03 -2.13 2.81
N ALA A 67 -22.33 -1.48 3.93
CA ALA A 67 -21.33 -1.08 4.93
C ALA A 67 -20.57 -2.28 5.50
N LYS A 68 -21.26 -3.40 5.77
CA LYS A 68 -20.61 -4.65 6.23
C LYS A 68 -19.73 -5.30 5.16
N MET A 69 -20.08 -5.12 3.89
CA MET A 69 -19.32 -5.66 2.76
C MET A 69 -18.19 -4.74 2.28
N ALA A 70 -18.25 -3.44 2.58
CA ALA A 70 -17.29 -2.46 2.09
C ALA A 70 -15.81 -2.80 2.36
N PRO A 71 -15.42 -3.37 3.53
CA PRO A 71 -14.03 -3.79 3.77
C PRO A 71 -13.51 -4.82 2.75
N ILE A 72 -14.37 -5.61 2.12
CA ILE A 72 -13.97 -6.56 1.06
C ILE A 72 -13.30 -5.82 -0.10
N ALA A 73 -13.76 -4.61 -0.43
CA ALA A 73 -13.15 -3.80 -1.47
C ALA A 73 -11.70 -3.39 -1.13
N ALA A 74 -11.40 -3.11 0.15
CA ALA A 74 -10.02 -2.85 0.59
C ALA A 74 -9.14 -4.08 0.36
N TYR A 75 -9.61 -5.27 0.72
CA TYR A 75 -8.85 -6.51 0.48
C TYR A 75 -8.64 -6.77 -1.02
N ILE A 76 -9.69 -6.63 -1.85
CA ILE A 76 -9.58 -6.79 -3.30
C ILE A 76 -8.56 -5.79 -3.87
N SER A 77 -8.66 -4.52 -3.50
CA SER A 77 -7.71 -3.50 -3.98
C SER A 77 -6.27 -3.82 -3.59
N SER A 78 -6.05 -4.39 -2.40
CA SER A 78 -4.72 -4.75 -1.91
C SER A 78 -4.14 -5.96 -2.65
N VAL A 79 -4.97 -6.98 -2.93
CA VAL A 79 -4.57 -8.14 -3.72
C VAL A 79 -4.24 -7.74 -5.16
N LEU A 80 -5.08 -6.92 -5.78
CA LEU A 80 -4.85 -6.42 -7.14
C LEU A 80 -3.59 -5.54 -7.21
N LEU A 81 -3.39 -4.65 -6.24
CA LEU A 81 -2.20 -3.81 -6.16
C LEU A 81 -0.93 -4.65 -5.99
N LEU A 82 -0.95 -5.63 -5.07
CA LEU A 82 0.18 -6.54 -4.87
C LEU A 82 0.48 -7.34 -6.13
N PHE A 83 -0.54 -7.96 -6.73
CA PHE A 83 -0.38 -8.74 -7.95
C PHE A 83 0.17 -7.89 -9.09
N GLY A 84 -0.39 -6.70 -9.32
CA GLY A 84 0.06 -5.78 -10.36
C GLY A 84 1.53 -5.38 -10.18
N LEU A 85 1.93 -5.02 -8.97
CA LEU A 85 3.32 -4.63 -8.68
C LEU A 85 4.29 -5.81 -8.77
N LEU A 86 3.89 -7.01 -8.33
CA LEU A 86 4.71 -8.22 -8.48
C LEU A 86 4.92 -8.58 -9.94
N VAL A 87 3.86 -8.53 -10.76
CA VAL A 87 3.93 -8.79 -12.20
C VAL A 87 4.78 -7.73 -12.88
N PHE A 88 4.64 -6.45 -12.53
CA PHE A 88 5.42 -5.35 -13.08
C PHE A 88 6.91 -5.48 -12.74
N ASN A 89 7.26 -5.80 -11.50
CA ASN A 89 8.66 -5.98 -11.10
C ASN A 89 9.30 -7.23 -11.70
N TYR A 90 8.52 -8.28 -11.98
CA TYR A 90 9.05 -9.54 -12.47
C TYR A 90 9.11 -9.62 -14.00
N ASN A 91 8.11 -9.09 -14.70
CA ASN A 91 7.97 -9.24 -16.16
C ASN A 91 8.26 -7.95 -16.94
N ASP A 92 8.42 -6.81 -16.26
CA ASP A 92 8.70 -5.51 -16.87
C ASP A 92 10.00 -4.92 -16.28
N CYS A 93 10.26 -3.64 -16.51
CA CYS A 93 11.47 -2.94 -16.08
C CYS A 93 11.60 -2.75 -14.57
N GLY A 94 10.51 -2.87 -13.80
CA GLY A 94 10.49 -2.63 -12.35
C GLY A 94 10.30 -1.16 -11.96
N LEU A 95 9.88 -0.94 -10.71
CA LEU A 95 9.45 0.38 -10.22
C LEU A 95 10.52 1.46 -10.38
N THR A 96 11.72 1.25 -9.82
CA THR A 96 12.80 2.24 -9.85
C THR A 96 13.22 2.57 -11.28
N LYS A 97 13.35 1.56 -12.14
CA LYS A 97 13.70 1.77 -13.56
C LYS A 97 12.60 2.51 -14.33
N ALA A 98 11.33 2.23 -14.06
CA ALA A 98 10.22 2.92 -14.69
C ALA A 98 10.27 4.42 -14.42
N PHE A 99 10.56 4.82 -13.17
CA PHE A 99 10.74 6.23 -12.83
C PHE A 99 11.97 6.85 -13.51
N GLU A 100 13.09 6.13 -13.62
CA GLU A 100 14.24 6.63 -14.40
C GLU A 100 13.86 6.91 -15.86
N MET A 101 13.12 6.00 -16.50
CA MET A 101 12.71 6.14 -17.89
C MET A 101 11.80 7.35 -18.08
N VAL A 102 10.79 7.51 -17.23
CA VAL A 102 9.85 8.65 -17.29
C VAL A 102 10.56 9.99 -17.02
N PHE A 103 11.52 10.04 -16.10
CA PHE A 103 12.28 11.27 -15.82
C PHE A 103 13.41 11.56 -16.81
N SER A 104 13.66 10.66 -17.76
CA SER A 104 14.60 10.88 -18.86
C SER A 104 13.95 11.46 -20.13
N LEU A 105 12.62 11.66 -20.11
CA LEU A 105 11.84 12.32 -21.17
C LEU A 105 12.07 13.84 -21.19
#